data_AF-A0A1F3C5E5-F1
#
_entry.id   AF-A0A1F3C5E5-F1
#
_cell.length_a   1.000
_cell.length_b   1.000
_cell.length_c   1.000
_cell.angle_alpha   90.00
_cell.angle_beta   90.00
_cell.angle_gamma   90.00
#
_symmetry.space_group_name_H-M   'P 1'
#
loop_
_entity.id
_entity.type
_entity.pdbx_description
1 polymer ?
#
loop_
_entity_poly.entity_id
_entity_poly.type
_entity_poly.pdbx_seq_one_letter_code
_entity_poly.pdbx_strand_id
1 'polypeptide(L)'
;MRYQFVKYPLSFPRVPSPASTDPVDYMLYRLFTIGAAFTFGAIYLYLYFHSWYVHPFLWFGVALKYWAFAVALIALLRYKLPVTIFLVFGVSNLVVAALFTAYLVRG
;
A
#
# COMPACT_ATOMS: atom_id res chain seq x y z
N MET A 1 -25.47 9.75 17.93
CA MET A 1 -24.13 9.90 18.55
C MET A 1 -23.12 10.14 17.44
N ARG A 2 -22.46 11.32 17.40
CA ARG A 2 -21.36 11.58 16.44
C ARG A 2 -20.11 10.89 17.00
N TYR A 3 -19.68 9.79 16.39
CA TYR A 3 -18.37 9.21 16.67
C TYR A 3 -17.29 10.21 16.25
N GLN A 4 -16.69 10.88 17.23
CA GLN A 4 -15.59 11.81 17.02
C GLN A 4 -14.31 10.98 16.93
N PHE A 5 -14.00 10.49 15.74
CA PHE A 5 -12.76 9.76 15.49
C PHE A 5 -11.57 10.65 15.85
N VAL A 6 -10.74 10.20 16.79
CA VAL A 6 -9.50 10.87 17.19
C VAL A 6 -8.61 10.98 15.96
N LYS A 7 -8.27 12.21 15.54
CA LYS A 7 -7.33 12.44 14.43
C LYS A 7 -5.92 12.27 14.94
N TYR A 8 -5.25 11.20 14.51
CA TYR A 8 -3.82 11.04 14.75
C TYR A 8 -3.04 11.81 13.68
N PRO A 9 -1.90 12.44 14.03
CA PRO A 9 -1.10 13.26 13.11
C PRO A 9 -0.58 12.49 11.88
N LEU A 10 -0.57 11.16 11.93
CA LEU A 10 -0.13 10.25 10.85
C LEU A 10 -1.21 9.26 10.41
N SER A 11 -2.49 9.56 10.68
CA SER A 11 -3.59 8.73 10.21
C SER A 11 -3.75 8.79 8.69
N PHE A 12 -4.20 7.68 8.09
CA PHE A 12 -4.51 7.66 6.66
C PHE A 12 -5.52 8.75 6.29
N PRO A 13 -5.37 9.38 5.11
CA PRO A 13 -6.36 10.32 4.63
C PRO A 13 -7.74 9.66 4.63
N ARG A 14 -8.78 10.44 4.96
CA ARG A 14 -10.15 9.94 4.92
C ARG A 14 -10.45 9.45 3.51
N VAL A 15 -11.06 8.28 3.42
CA VAL A 15 -11.65 7.78 2.17
C VAL A 15 -12.58 8.89 1.65
N PRO A 16 -12.48 9.27 0.36
CA PRO A 16 -13.37 10.24 -0.24
C PRO A 16 -14.83 9.88 0.08
N SER A 17 -15.64 10.87 0.43
CA SER A 17 -17.05 10.59 0.66
C SER A 17 -17.68 10.14 -0.66
N PRO A 18 -18.69 9.26 -0.64
CA PRO A 18 -19.41 8.88 -1.86
C PRO A 18 -20.00 10.07 -2.62
N ALA A 19 -20.20 11.22 -1.95
CA ALA A 19 -20.71 12.44 -2.55
C ALA A 19 -19.63 13.31 -3.24
N SER A 20 -18.34 13.00 -3.04
CA SER A 20 -17.21 13.77 -3.59
C SER A 20 -16.49 13.07 -4.75
N THR A 21 -17.00 11.91 -5.18
CA THR A 21 -16.42 11.07 -6.23
C THR A 21 -17.57 10.56 -7.09
N ASP A 22 -17.35 10.41 -8.39
CA ASP A 22 -18.35 9.80 -9.27
C ASP A 22 -18.76 8.43 -8.69
N PRO A 23 -20.07 8.14 -8.51
CA PRO A 23 -20.55 6.88 -7.99
C PRO A 23 -19.94 5.65 -8.70
N VAL A 24 -19.66 5.77 -10.01
CA VAL A 24 -19.06 4.70 -10.82
C VAL A 24 -17.59 4.49 -10.44
N ASP A 25 -16.80 5.56 -10.36
CA ASP A 25 -15.39 5.50 -9.97
C ASP A 25 -15.22 4.95 -8.55
N TYR A 26 -16.11 5.37 -7.63
CA TYR A 26 -16.11 4.88 -6.27
C TYR A 26 -16.43 3.37 -6.20
N MET A 27 -17.40 2.90 -6.97
CA MET A 27 -17.75 1.49 -7.05
C MET A 27 -16.61 0.65 -7.65
N LEU A 28 -15.97 1.14 -8.72
CA LEU A 28 -14.83 0.49 -9.36
C LEU A 28 -13.64 0.38 -8.40
N TYR A 29 -13.32 1.46 -7.67
CA TYR A 29 -12.27 1.46 -6.65
C TYR A 29 -12.52 0.41 -5.56
N ARG A 30 -13.78 0.28 -5.09
CA ARG A 30 -14.14 -0.72 -4.07
C ARG A 30 -14.00 -2.15 -4.60
N LEU A 31 -14.52 -2.43 -5.80
CA LEU A 31 -14.40 -3.76 -6.41
C LEU A 31 -12.94 -4.14 -6.64
N PHE A 32 -12.12 -3.20 -7.14
CA PHE A 32 -10.68 -3.40 -7.28
C PHE A 32 -10.02 -3.70 -5.94
N THR A 33 -10.34 -2.93 -4.89
CA THR A 33 -9.75 -3.12 -3.56
C THR A 33 -10.12 -4.48 -2.96
N ILE A 34 -11.38 -4.90 -3.10
CA ILE A 34 -11.85 -6.22 -2.64
C ILE A 34 -11.16 -7.34 -3.41
N GLY A 35 -11.11 -7.22 -4.74
CA GLY A 35 -10.44 -8.19 -5.61
C GLY A 35 -8.96 -8.32 -5.28
N ALA A 36 -8.24 -7.20 -5.13
CA ALA A 36 -6.84 -7.20 -4.74
C ALA A 36 -6.62 -7.86 -3.37
N ALA A 37 -7.46 -7.53 -2.36
CA ALA A 37 -7.37 -8.15 -1.04
C ALA A 37 -7.59 -9.67 -1.10
N PHE A 38 -8.59 -10.13 -1.85
CA PHE A 38 -8.85 -11.55 -2.07
C PHE A 38 -7.69 -12.24 -2.78
N THR A 39 -7.15 -11.66 -3.85
CA THR A 39 -6.02 -12.21 -4.59
C THR A 39 -4.77 -12.32 -3.71
N PHE A 40 -4.42 -11.28 -2.94
CA PHE A 40 -3.30 -11.36 -2.01
C PHE A 40 -3.54 -12.44 -0.95
N GLY A 41 -4.74 -12.52 -0.38
CA GLY A 41 -5.11 -13.57 0.57
C GLY A 41 -4.97 -14.99 -0.01
N ALA A 42 -5.45 -15.20 -1.24
CA ALA A 42 -5.34 -16.47 -1.94
C ALA A 42 -3.88 -16.84 -2.23
N ILE A 43 -3.04 -15.87 -2.63
CA ILE A 43 -1.61 -16.09 -2.85
C ILE A 43 -0.91 -16.44 -1.53
N TYR A 44 -1.21 -15.76 -0.42
CA TYR A 44 -0.63 -16.12 0.88
C TYR A 44 -1.02 -17.54 1.31
N LEU A 45 -2.29 -17.93 1.12
CA LEU A 45 -2.73 -19.29 1.39
C LEU A 45 -2.01 -20.31 0.49
N TYR A 46 -1.81 -19.99 -0.80
CA TYR A 46 -1.06 -20.83 -1.71
C TYR A 46 0.40 -21.00 -1.27
N LEU A 47 1.07 -19.90 -0.90
CA LEU A 47 2.45 -19.90 -0.41
C LEU A 47 2.61 -20.64 0.91
N TYR A 48 1.58 -20.63 1.76
CA TYR A 48 1.56 -21.42 2.99
C TYR A 48 1.71 -22.93 2.70
N PHE A 49 1.04 -23.43 1.65
CA PHE A 49 1.17 -24.82 1.22
C PHE A 49 2.39 -25.08 0.32
N HIS A 50 2.93 -24.05 -0.34
CA HIS A 50 4.06 -24.14 -1.29
C HIS A 50 5.18 -23.16 -0.94
N SER A 51 5.85 -23.42 0.19
CA SER A 51 6.84 -22.51 0.78
C SER A 51 8.05 -22.19 -0.12
N TRP A 52 8.36 -23.03 -1.10
CA TRP A 52 9.46 -22.79 -2.04
C TRP A 52 9.28 -21.53 -2.90
N TYR A 53 8.05 -21.08 -3.14
CA TYR A 53 7.76 -19.87 -3.91
C TYR A 53 7.82 -18.58 -3.08
N VAL A 54 8.11 -18.67 -1.77
CA VAL A 54 8.15 -17.50 -0.89
C VAL A 54 9.25 -16.53 -1.30
N HIS A 55 10.46 -17.01 -1.63
CA HIS A 55 11.57 -16.14 -2.04
C HIS A 55 11.25 -15.27 -3.27
N PRO A 56 10.83 -15.83 -4.42
CA PRO A 56 10.50 -15.01 -5.59
C PRO A 56 9.33 -14.06 -5.31
N PHE A 57 8.33 -14.50 -4.55
CA PHE A 57 7.21 -13.64 -4.16
C PHE A 57 7.67 -12.44 -3.31
N LEU A 58 8.58 -12.66 -2.35
CA LEU A 58 9.13 -11.59 -1.52
C LEU A 58 9.95 -10.58 -2.34
N TRP A 59 10.72 -11.04 -3.33
CA TRP A 59 11.44 -10.14 -4.24
C TRP A 59 10.50 -9.25 -5.06
N PHE A 60 9.40 -9.82 -5.59
CA PHE A 60 8.35 -9.01 -6.23
C PHE A 60 7.70 -8.02 -5.26
N GLY A 61 7.43 -8.45 -4.03
CA GLY A 61 6.93 -7.57 -2.97
C GLY A 61 7.86 -6.39 -2.72
N VAL A 62 9.17 -6.64 -2.55
CA VAL A 62 10.20 -5.61 -2.38
C VAL A 62 10.23 -4.63 -3.55
N ALA A 63 10.22 -5.12 -4.78
CA ALA A 63 10.22 -4.28 -5.98
C ALA A 63 9.01 -3.36 -6.02
N LEU A 64 7.82 -3.88 -5.69
CA LEU A 64 6.59 -3.08 -5.59
C LEU A 64 6.66 -2.01 -4.50
N LYS A 65 7.34 -2.30 -3.37
CA LYS A 65 7.54 -1.32 -2.29
C LYS A 65 8.50 -0.19 -2.71
N TYR A 66 9.59 -0.50 -3.39
CA TYR A 66 10.46 0.52 -3.98
C TYR A 66 9.73 1.36 -5.03
N TRP A 67 8.91 0.72 -5.87
CA TRP A 67 8.09 1.43 -6.85
C TRP A 67 7.09 2.39 -6.19
N ALA A 68 6.41 1.95 -5.13
CA ALA A 68 5.49 2.81 -4.36
C ALA A 68 6.20 4.05 -3.79
N PHE A 69 7.42 3.89 -3.27
CA PHE A 69 8.25 5.01 -2.85
C PHE A 69 8.61 5.94 -4.02
N ALA A 70 9.06 5.38 -5.14
CA ALA A 70 9.44 6.17 -6.32
C ALA A 70 8.26 7.01 -6.85
N VAL A 71 7.08 6.42 -6.97
CA VAL A 71 5.86 7.14 -7.39
C VAL A 71 5.48 8.21 -6.37
N ALA A 72 5.56 7.92 -5.07
CA ALA A 72 5.28 8.90 -4.02
C ALA A 72 6.27 10.07 -4.05
N LEU A 73 7.55 9.81 -4.34
CA LEU A 73 8.59 10.83 -4.49
C LEU A 73 8.33 11.69 -5.73
N ILE A 74 8.00 11.09 -6.87
CA ILE A 74 7.61 11.82 -8.08
C ILE A 74 6.37 12.68 -7.81
N ALA A 75 5.37 12.14 -7.11
CA ALA A 75 4.15 12.86 -6.71
C ALA A 75 4.45 14.06 -5.79
N LEU A 76 5.38 13.90 -4.84
CA LEU A 76 5.85 14.99 -3.99
C LEU A 76 6.50 16.11 -4.81
N LEU A 77 7.40 15.75 -5.73
CA LEU A 77 8.20 16.71 -6.50
C LEU A 77 7.40 17.40 -7.61
N ARG A 78 6.45 16.71 -8.25
CA ARG A 78 5.78 17.19 -9.47
C ARG A 78 4.32 17.58 -9.26
N TYR A 79 3.64 17.01 -8.27
CA TYR A 79 2.19 17.12 -8.10
C TYR A 79 1.77 17.69 -6.74
N LYS A 80 2.72 18.26 -5.98
CA LYS A 80 2.47 18.88 -4.66
C LYS A 80 1.79 17.92 -3.67
N LEU A 81 2.16 16.63 -3.70
CA LEU A 81 1.67 15.66 -2.72
C LEU A 81 1.95 16.17 -1.30
N PRO A 82 0.98 16.16 -0.37
CA PRO A 82 1.22 16.56 1.01
C PRO A 82 2.38 15.77 1.63
N VAL A 83 3.31 16.46 2.28
CA VAL A 83 4.50 15.83 2.90
C VAL A 83 4.09 14.74 3.88
N THR A 84 3.01 14.94 4.65
CA THR A 84 2.48 13.92 5.56
C THR A 84 2.11 12.62 4.84
N ILE A 85 1.51 12.70 3.64
CA ILE A 85 1.16 11.52 2.84
C ILE A 85 2.44 10.88 2.31
N PHE A 86 3.42 11.65 1.87
CA PHE A 86 4.72 11.10 1.46
C PHE A 86 5.44 10.36 2.60
N LEU A 87 5.41 10.90 3.83
CA LEU A 87 6.00 10.24 4.99
C LEU A 87 5.24 8.93 5.34
N VAL A 88 3.91 9.00 5.43
CA VAL A 88 3.09 7.84 5.84
C VAL A 88 3.04 6.76 4.76
N PHE A 89 3.00 7.12 3.48
CA PHE A 89 2.91 6.17 2.37
C PHE A 89 4.27 5.90 1.73
N GLY A 90 5.00 6.92 1.29
CA GLY A 90 6.27 6.75 0.58
C GLY A 90 7.35 6.17 1.50
N VAL A 91 7.70 6.88 2.57
CA VAL A 91 8.81 6.50 3.46
C VAL A 91 8.54 5.17 4.17
N SER A 92 7.31 4.91 4.60
CA SER A 92 6.96 3.61 5.20
C SER A 92 7.19 2.44 4.23
N ASN A 93 6.79 2.58 2.95
CA ASN A 93 7.04 1.55 1.95
C ASN A 93 8.55 1.40 1.66
N LEU A 94 9.33 2.48 1.67
CA LEU A 94 10.79 2.40 1.53
C LEU A 94 11.44 1.64 2.69
N VAL A 95 11.06 1.94 3.93
CA VAL A 95 11.58 1.25 5.12
C VAL A 95 11.29 -0.24 5.04
N VAL A 96 10.05 -0.61 4.69
CA VAL A 96 9.66 -2.02 4.50
C VAL A 96 10.47 -2.66 3.38
N ALA A 97 10.63 -1.98 2.24
CA ALA A 97 11.42 -2.48 1.11
C ALA A 97 12.87 -2.77 1.54
N ALA A 98 13.50 -1.83 2.25
CA ALA A 98 14.89 -1.95 2.69
C ALA A 98 15.07 -3.09 3.70
N LEU A 99 14.16 -3.22 4.68
CA LEU A 99 14.20 -4.31 5.66
C LEU A 99 14.06 -5.69 5.01
N PHE A 100 13.10 -5.85 4.10
CA PHE A 100 12.93 -7.12 3.37
C PHE A 100 14.08 -7.39 2.41
N THR A 101 14.65 -6.36 1.76
CA THR A 101 15.87 -6.52 0.95
C THR A 101 17.02 -7.04 1.81
N ALA A 102 17.25 -6.42 2.97
CA ALA A 102 18.31 -6.84 3.89
C ALA A 102 18.11 -8.26 4.41
N TYR A 103 16.85 -8.66 4.66
CA TYR A 103 16.50 -10.03 5.01
C TYR A 103 16.82 -11.01 3.88
N LEU A 104 16.35 -10.74 2.65
CA LEU A 104 16.52 -11.62 1.50
C LEU A 104 17.97 -11.75 1.01
N VAL A 105 18.80 -10.74 1.25
CA VAL A 105 20.23 -10.76 0.88
C VAL A 105 21.06 -11.50 1.94
N ARG A 106 20.58 -11.59 3.19
CA ARG A 106 21.28 -12.27 4.29
C ARG A 106 20.86 -13.74 4.47
N GLY A 107 19.64 -14.09 4.09
CA GLY A 107 19.11 -15.46 4.13
C GLY A 107 19.43 -16.21 2.84
#